data_AF-A0A7J3QU13-F1
#
_entry.id   AF-A0A7J3QU13-F1
#
_cell.length_a   1.000
_cell.length_b   1.000
_cell.length_c   1.000
_cell.angle_alpha   90.00
_cell.angle_beta   90.00
_cell.angle_gamma   90.00
#
_symmetry.space_group_name_H-M   'P 1'
#
loop_
_entity.id
_entity.type
_entity.pdbx_description
1 polymer ?
#
loop_
_entity_poly.entity_id
_entity_poly.type
_entity_poly.pdbx_seq_one_letter_code
_entity_poly.pdbx_strand_id
1 'polypeptide(L)'
;MSLKEDAYKSCQALYVRMENQEIVGKIRENLQKRTKTDKIMWFSMWFLVSIITFGLALLPMIYCLVERRNRHFRRQKELEDLILTILKSKGTNLEIEQESFHERNSLLWASSIILIVPIFAVAFLLSKDLLLHEQRQAFLFRKMFPDEKFVERKISLKFYAATTLATLGVGAIYWFYKIFNEYNKHFKEQWKIEDRIVELLEKGKTA
;
A
#
# COMPACT_ATOMS: atom_id res chain seq x y z
N MET A 1 -6.31 -25.85 -44.87
CA MET A 1 -6.97 -25.01 -43.87
C MET A 1 -6.12 -24.83 -42.60
N SER A 2 -5.33 -25.83 -42.16
CA SER A 2 -4.58 -25.74 -40.89
C SER A 2 -3.44 -24.71 -40.87
N LEU A 3 -2.65 -24.56 -41.94
CA LEU A 3 -1.48 -23.64 -41.96
C LEU A 3 -1.80 -22.17 -41.67
N LYS A 4 -2.97 -21.68 -42.09
CA LYS A 4 -3.41 -20.29 -41.80
C LYS A 4 -3.83 -20.12 -40.35
N GLU A 5 -4.42 -21.15 -39.76
CA GLU A 5 -4.87 -21.14 -38.37
C GLU A 5 -3.68 -21.26 -37.40
N ASP A 6 -2.68 -22.07 -37.75
CA ASP A 6 -1.43 -22.22 -37.00
C ASP A 6 -0.61 -20.91 -37.02
N ALA A 7 -0.53 -20.24 -38.18
CA ALA A 7 0.13 -18.94 -38.31
C ALA A 7 -0.59 -17.85 -37.49
N TYR A 8 -1.93 -17.84 -37.51
CA TYR A 8 -2.72 -16.88 -36.73
C TYR A 8 -2.52 -17.05 -35.22
N LYS A 9 -2.58 -18.30 -34.71
CA LYS A 9 -2.33 -18.61 -33.30
C LYS A 9 -0.91 -18.22 -32.87
N SER A 10 0.09 -18.46 -33.73
CA SER A 10 1.48 -18.07 -33.48
C SER A 10 1.66 -16.55 -33.40
N CYS A 11 1.08 -15.79 -34.34
CA CYS A 11 1.09 -14.33 -34.31
C CYS A 11 0.38 -13.77 -33.07
N GLN A 12 -0.76 -14.34 -32.69
CA GLN A 12 -1.51 -13.93 -31.50
C GLN A 12 -0.71 -14.19 -30.21
N ALA A 13 -0.05 -15.35 -30.12
CA ALA A 13 0.82 -15.68 -28.99
C ALA A 13 2.04 -14.75 -28.89
N LEU A 14 2.64 -14.38 -30.02
CA LEU A 14 3.76 -13.41 -30.07
C LEU A 14 3.31 -12.02 -29.64
N TYR A 15 2.15 -11.56 -30.10
CA TYR A 15 1.58 -10.26 -29.70
C TYR A 15 1.35 -10.18 -28.19
N VAL A 16 0.66 -11.18 -27.62
CA VAL A 16 0.42 -11.26 -26.17
C VAL A 16 1.73 -11.32 -25.37
N ARG A 17 2.74 -12.03 -25.89
CA ARG A 17 4.07 -12.08 -25.26
C ARG A 17 4.74 -10.70 -25.26
N MET A 18 4.69 -9.96 -26.37
CA MET A 18 5.27 -8.62 -26.46
C MET A 18 4.57 -7.63 -25.53
N GLU A 19 3.23 -7.65 -25.50
CA GLU A 19 2.42 -6.80 -24.61
C GLU A 19 2.74 -7.07 -23.14
N ASN A 20 2.83 -8.34 -22.74
CA ASN A 20 3.22 -8.71 -21.38
C ASN A 20 4.64 -8.24 -21.01
N GLN A 21 5.59 -8.24 -21.96
CA GLN A 21 6.94 -7.71 -21.70
C GLN A 21 6.92 -6.19 -21.46
N GLU A 22 6.12 -5.44 -22.21
CA GLU A 22 5.93 -4.00 -21.98
C GLU A 22 5.33 -3.73 -20.59
N ILE A 23 4.30 -4.49 -20.20
CA ILE A 23 3.67 -4.34 -18.89
C ILE A 23 4.66 -4.69 -17.76
N VAL A 24 5.46 -5.74 -17.90
CA VAL A 24 6.53 -6.07 -16.93
C VAL A 24 7.55 -4.93 -16.83
N GLY A 25 7.87 -4.26 -17.94
CA GLY A 25 8.68 -3.03 -17.94
C GLY A 25 8.05 -1.91 -17.08
N LYS A 26 6.75 -1.63 -17.28
CA LYS A 26 6.01 -0.64 -16.47
C LYS A 26 5.94 -1.01 -14.99
N ILE A 27 5.82 -2.30 -14.67
CA ILE A 27 5.87 -2.80 -13.30
C ILE A 27 7.24 -2.48 -12.68
N ARG A 28 8.34 -2.75 -13.40
CA ARG A 28 9.69 -2.45 -12.93
C ARG A 28 9.89 -0.96 -12.67
N GLU A 29 9.40 -0.10 -13.57
CA GLU A 29 9.41 1.36 -13.37
C GLU A 29 8.62 1.78 -12.13
N ASN A 30 7.43 1.19 -11.90
CA ASN A 30 6.64 1.44 -10.71
C ASN A 30 7.41 1.04 -9.43
N LEU A 31 8.07 -0.13 -9.43
CA LEU A 31 8.87 -0.60 -8.30
C LEU A 31 10.06 0.33 -8.00
N GLN A 32 10.72 0.88 -9.02
CA GLN A 32 11.80 1.85 -8.80
C GLN A 32 11.34 3.11 -8.04
N LYS A 33 10.06 3.51 -8.21
CA LYS A 33 9.47 4.65 -7.48
C LYS A 33 9.32 4.40 -5.99
N ARG A 34 9.37 3.14 -5.51
CA ARG A 34 9.14 2.78 -4.09
C ARG A 34 10.08 3.51 -3.13
N THR A 35 11.33 3.75 -3.54
CA THR A 35 12.33 4.49 -2.72
C THR A 35 11.93 5.94 -2.45
N LYS A 36 11.13 6.54 -3.35
CA LYS A 36 10.63 7.92 -3.22
C LYS A 36 9.28 7.97 -2.49
N THR A 37 8.42 6.98 -2.70
CA THR A 37 7.06 6.94 -2.12
C THR A 37 7.04 6.40 -0.70
N ASP A 38 7.81 5.33 -0.43
CA ASP A 38 7.69 4.49 0.75
C ASP A 38 8.75 4.88 1.80
N LYS A 39 8.81 6.17 2.13
CA LYS A 39 9.81 6.70 3.06
C LYS A 39 9.56 6.18 4.48
N ILE A 40 10.59 5.55 5.05
CA ILE A 40 10.61 5.11 6.44
C ILE A 40 10.73 6.35 7.35
N MET A 41 9.87 6.41 8.36
CA MET A 41 9.86 7.51 9.32
C MET A 41 10.02 6.98 10.75
N TRP A 42 10.87 7.62 11.53
CA TRP A 42 11.12 7.25 12.93
C TRP A 42 10.24 8.09 13.86
N PHE A 43 9.20 7.48 14.45
CA PHE A 43 8.31 8.18 15.38
C PHE A 43 9.07 8.86 16.51
N SER A 44 10.02 8.15 17.14
CA SER A 44 10.79 8.68 18.28
C SER A 44 11.55 9.96 17.95
N MET A 45 12.11 10.07 16.74
CA MET A 45 12.80 11.29 16.30
C MET A 45 11.81 12.46 16.22
N TRP A 46 10.70 12.29 15.52
CA TRP A 46 9.67 13.33 15.40
C TRP A 46 9.06 13.72 16.74
N PHE A 47 8.85 12.74 17.62
CA PHE A 47 8.31 12.96 18.96
C PHE A 47 9.29 13.79 19.83
N LEU A 48 10.58 13.46 19.83
CA LEU A 48 11.59 14.23 20.57
C LEU A 48 11.72 15.67 20.04
N VAL A 49 11.75 15.85 18.71
CA VAL A 49 11.76 17.19 18.09
C VAL A 49 10.49 17.96 18.43
N SER A 50 9.35 17.28 18.52
CA SER A 50 8.09 17.90 18.97
C SER A 50 8.17 18.38 20.41
N ILE A 51 8.83 17.66 21.32
CA ILE A 51 9.00 18.12 22.70
C ILE A 51 9.84 19.41 22.72
N ILE A 52 10.96 19.42 22.01
CA ILE A 52 11.88 20.59 21.92
C ILE A 52 11.16 21.81 21.31
N THR A 53 10.25 21.58 20.36
CA THR A 53 9.53 22.64 19.64
C THR A 53 8.14 22.92 20.20
N PHE A 54 7.82 22.46 21.43
CA PHE A 54 6.53 22.65 22.08
C PHE A 54 5.32 22.24 21.22
N GLY A 55 5.43 21.14 20.49
CA GLY A 55 4.37 20.58 19.65
C GLY A 55 4.41 21.00 18.18
N LEU A 56 5.21 22.01 17.79
CA LEU A 56 5.23 22.50 16.41
C LEU A 56 5.63 21.41 15.41
N ALA A 57 6.55 20.51 15.78
CA ALA A 57 6.96 19.42 14.90
C ALA A 57 5.89 18.33 14.67
N LEU A 58 4.76 18.34 15.41
CA LEU A 58 3.64 17.43 15.13
C LEU A 58 3.01 17.72 13.76
N LEU A 59 2.96 18.99 13.35
CA LEU A 59 2.39 19.39 12.06
C LEU A 59 3.15 18.76 10.87
N PRO A 60 4.47 18.98 10.68
CA PRO A 60 5.22 18.32 9.61
C PRO A 60 5.28 16.80 9.79
N MET A 61 5.24 16.27 11.02
CA MET A 61 5.15 14.83 11.27
C MET A 61 3.87 14.22 10.66
N ILE A 62 2.70 14.79 10.97
CA ILE A 62 1.41 14.31 10.44
C ILE A 62 1.32 14.55 8.94
N TYR A 63 1.77 15.71 8.45
CA TYR A 63 1.86 16.00 7.02
C TYR A 63 2.63 14.89 6.30
N CYS A 64 3.86 14.60 6.74
CA CYS A 64 4.71 13.59 6.12
C CYS A 64 4.11 12.18 6.18
N LEU A 65 3.40 11.84 7.28
CA LEU A 65 2.73 10.56 7.46
C LEU A 65 1.56 10.37 6.49
N VAL A 66 0.69 11.37 6.35
CA VAL A 66 -0.45 11.32 5.42
C VAL A 66 0.06 11.32 3.98
N GLU A 67 1.05 12.15 3.71
CA GLU A 67 1.62 12.32 2.38
C GLU A 67 2.34 11.05 1.90
N ARG A 68 3.14 10.39 2.75
CA ARG A 68 3.76 9.10 2.37
C ARG A 68 2.71 8.01 2.15
N ARG A 69 1.62 8.00 2.94
CA ARG A 69 0.52 7.06 2.74
C ARG A 69 -0.11 7.28 1.37
N ASN A 70 -0.42 8.51 1.00
CA ASN A 70 -1.05 8.82 -0.29
C ASN A 70 -0.17 8.40 -1.47
N ARG A 71 1.12 8.73 -1.41
CA ARG A 71 2.08 8.32 -2.46
C ARG A 71 2.21 6.81 -2.58
N HIS A 72 2.31 6.10 -1.44
CA HIS A 72 2.35 4.64 -1.44
C HIS A 72 1.10 4.05 -2.09
N PHE A 73 -0.09 4.48 -1.64
CA PHE A 73 -1.36 3.90 -2.09
C PHE A 73 -1.62 4.20 -3.58
N ARG A 74 -1.25 5.39 -4.07
CA ARG A 74 -1.29 5.72 -5.49
C ARG A 74 -0.41 4.78 -6.31
N ARG A 75 0.85 4.59 -5.88
CA ARG A 75 1.79 3.67 -6.54
C ARG A 75 1.28 2.23 -6.52
N GLN A 76 0.72 1.78 -5.40
CA GLN A 76 0.14 0.45 -5.28
C GLN A 76 -1.06 0.27 -6.20
N LYS A 77 -1.94 1.27 -6.33
CA LYS A 77 -3.05 1.20 -7.29
C LYS A 77 -2.53 1.03 -8.72
N GLU A 78 -1.54 1.82 -9.12
CA GLU A 78 -0.90 1.67 -10.45
C GLU A 78 -0.34 0.25 -10.65
N LEU A 79 0.33 -0.32 -9.64
CA LEU A 79 0.87 -1.68 -9.68
C LEU A 79 -0.23 -2.74 -9.79
N GLU A 80 -1.28 -2.63 -8.98
CA GLU A 80 -2.43 -3.52 -8.98
C GLU A 80 -3.14 -3.50 -10.35
N ASP A 81 -3.33 -2.32 -10.96
CA ASP A 81 -3.94 -2.16 -12.29
C ASP A 81 -3.09 -2.83 -13.41
N LEU A 82 -1.76 -2.67 -13.36
CA LEU A 82 -0.85 -3.33 -14.31
C LEU A 82 -0.91 -4.86 -14.17
N ILE A 83 -0.93 -5.35 -12.94
CA ILE A 83 -1.05 -6.78 -12.64
C ILE A 83 -2.38 -7.35 -13.15
N LEU A 84 -3.49 -6.66 -12.89
CA LEU A 84 -4.81 -7.08 -13.36
C LEU A 84 -4.88 -7.14 -14.89
N THR A 85 -4.17 -6.25 -15.58
CA THR A 85 -4.05 -6.29 -17.05
C THR A 85 -3.38 -7.59 -17.53
N ILE A 86 -2.31 -8.04 -16.84
CA ILE A 86 -1.64 -9.31 -17.16
C ILE A 86 -2.57 -10.51 -16.88
N LEU A 87 -3.31 -10.49 -15.77
CA LEU A 87 -4.22 -11.60 -15.43
C LEU A 87 -5.36 -11.71 -16.44
N LYS A 88 -5.92 -10.57 -16.88
CA LYS A 88 -6.94 -10.53 -17.93
C LYS A 88 -6.42 -11.07 -19.26
N SER A 89 -5.18 -10.73 -19.65
CA SER A 89 -4.57 -11.27 -20.89
C SER A 89 -4.36 -12.78 -20.84
N LYS A 90 -4.25 -13.35 -19.63
CA LYS A 90 -4.18 -14.81 -19.39
C LYS A 90 -5.54 -15.49 -19.22
N GLY A 91 -6.65 -14.77 -19.39
CA GLY A 91 -8.00 -15.33 -19.27
C GLY A 91 -8.51 -15.44 -17.83
N THR A 92 -7.80 -14.88 -16.85
CA THR A 92 -8.28 -14.79 -15.46
C THR A 92 -9.08 -13.51 -15.30
N ASN A 93 -10.41 -13.62 -15.17
CA ASN A 93 -11.26 -12.48 -14.86
C ASN A 93 -11.41 -12.31 -13.35
N LEU A 94 -10.57 -11.47 -12.76
CA LEU A 94 -10.70 -11.03 -11.37
C LEU A 94 -11.43 -9.70 -11.33
N GLU A 95 -12.72 -9.76 -11.03
CA GLU A 95 -13.49 -8.57 -10.63
C GLU A 95 -13.14 -8.28 -9.16
N ILE A 96 -12.23 -7.35 -8.97
CA ILE A 96 -11.93 -6.81 -7.65
C ILE A 96 -12.76 -5.53 -7.52
N GLU A 97 -13.68 -5.52 -6.56
CA GLU A 97 -14.39 -4.31 -6.16
C GLU A 97 -13.33 -3.28 -5.75
N GLN A 98 -13.06 -2.31 -6.63
CA GLN A 98 -12.11 -1.23 -6.36
C GLN A 98 -12.75 -0.32 -5.32
N GLU A 99 -12.60 -0.65 -4.03
CA GLU A 99 -12.90 0.30 -2.99
C GLU A 99 -11.99 1.52 -3.20
N SER A 100 -12.63 2.67 -3.46
CA SER A 100 -11.93 3.82 -4.02
C SER A 100 -10.90 4.33 -3.03
N PHE A 101 -9.63 4.27 -3.43
CA PHE A 101 -8.57 4.99 -2.75
C PHE A 101 -8.94 6.48 -2.68
N HIS A 102 -9.24 6.97 -1.48
CA HIS A 102 -9.39 8.40 -1.24
C HIS A 102 -8.05 8.99 -0.86
N GLU A 103 -7.54 9.87 -1.71
CA GLU A 103 -6.41 10.71 -1.39
C GLU A 103 -6.83 11.75 -0.34
N ARG A 104 -6.03 11.87 0.71
CA ARG A 104 -6.29 12.81 1.81
C ARG A 104 -5.49 14.09 1.58
N ASN A 105 -6.08 15.26 1.77
CA ASN A 105 -5.30 16.51 1.72
C ASN A 105 -4.34 16.57 2.92
N SER A 106 -3.06 16.29 2.67
CA SER A 106 -2.02 16.19 3.71
C SER A 106 -1.89 17.47 4.55
N LEU A 107 -2.10 18.64 3.94
CA LEU A 107 -2.03 19.93 4.64
C LEU A 107 -3.23 20.12 5.58
N LEU A 108 -4.45 19.85 5.09
CA LEU A 108 -5.67 19.95 5.91
C LEU A 108 -5.65 18.96 7.08
N TRP A 109 -5.10 17.77 6.85
CA TRP A 109 -4.93 16.77 7.90
C TRP A 109 -3.92 17.21 8.95
N ALA A 110 -2.78 17.75 8.53
CA ALA A 110 -1.78 18.31 9.43
C ALA A 110 -2.33 19.51 10.22
N SER A 111 -3.04 20.43 9.59
CA SER A 111 -3.60 21.59 10.32
C SER A 111 -4.72 21.19 11.28
N SER A 112 -5.47 20.13 11.00
CA SER A 112 -6.58 19.68 11.85
C SER A 112 -6.15 19.31 13.27
N ILE A 113 -4.90 18.84 13.47
CA ILE A 113 -4.41 18.40 14.78
C ILE A 113 -4.10 19.55 15.75
N ILE A 114 -4.18 20.81 15.29
CA ILE A 114 -4.19 21.98 16.18
C ILE A 114 -5.39 21.89 17.14
N LEU A 115 -6.49 21.32 16.68
CA LEU A 115 -7.62 20.96 17.51
C LEU A 115 -7.34 19.57 18.12
N ILE A 116 -7.51 19.44 19.44
CA ILE A 116 -7.23 18.19 20.15
C ILE A 116 -8.15 17.05 19.67
N VAL A 117 -9.42 17.32 19.38
CA VAL A 117 -10.41 16.29 18.99
C VAL A 117 -10.06 15.60 17.66
N PRO A 118 -9.70 16.32 16.58
CA PRO A 118 -9.25 15.70 15.33
C PRO A 118 -8.05 14.77 15.43
N ILE A 119 -7.19 14.88 16.46
CA ILE A 119 -6.00 14.01 16.56
C ILE A 119 -6.38 12.53 16.65
N PHE A 120 -7.49 12.22 17.33
CA PHE A 120 -7.98 10.86 17.48
C PHE A 120 -8.62 10.36 16.19
N ALA A 121 -9.34 11.23 15.48
CA ALA A 121 -9.89 10.90 14.17
C ALA A 121 -8.77 10.61 13.16
N VAL A 122 -7.69 11.39 13.17
CA VAL A 122 -6.52 11.17 12.33
C VAL A 122 -5.89 9.80 12.62
N ALA A 123 -5.63 9.49 13.90
CA ALA A 123 -5.06 8.19 14.29
C ALA A 123 -5.95 7.01 13.87
N PHE A 124 -7.27 7.12 14.12
CA PHE A 124 -8.24 6.10 13.74
C PHE A 124 -8.29 5.87 12.23
N LEU A 125 -8.43 6.94 11.46
CA LEU A 125 -8.57 6.85 10.01
C LEU A 125 -7.28 6.36 9.33
N LEU A 126 -6.10 6.79 9.78
CA LEU A 126 -4.84 6.29 9.25
C LEU A 126 -4.61 4.81 9.54
N SER A 127 -5.05 4.35 10.71
CA SER A 127 -5.02 2.93 11.09
C SER A 127 -6.01 2.11 10.27
N LYS A 128 -7.22 2.62 10.08
CA LYS A 128 -8.27 1.99 9.26
C LYS A 128 -7.83 1.88 7.79
N ASP A 129 -7.25 2.94 7.24
CA ASP A 129 -6.76 2.97 5.86
C ASP A 129 -5.70 1.90 5.60
N LEU A 130 -4.76 1.71 6.53
CA LEU A 130 -3.73 0.68 6.41
C LEU A 130 -4.35 -0.73 6.43
N LEU A 131 -5.27 -0.97 7.36
CA LEU A 131 -5.93 -2.27 7.52
C LEU A 131 -6.73 -2.65 6.27
N LEU A 132 -7.53 -1.72 5.73
CA LEU A 132 -8.30 -1.97 4.51
C LEU A 132 -7.39 -2.22 3.30
N HIS A 133 -6.31 -1.45 3.18
CA HIS A 133 -5.33 -1.62 2.12
C HIS A 133 -4.66 -3.00 2.16
N GLU A 134 -4.20 -3.44 3.34
CA GLU A 134 -3.57 -4.75 3.51
C GLU A 134 -4.56 -5.90 3.24
N GLN A 135 -5.81 -5.77 3.67
CA GLN A 135 -6.85 -6.78 3.39
C GLN A 135 -7.10 -6.94 1.89
N ARG A 136 -7.20 -5.82 1.16
CA ARG A 136 -7.34 -5.83 -0.30
C ARG A 136 -6.15 -6.49 -0.98
N GLN A 137 -4.94 -6.13 -0.56
CA GLN A 137 -3.71 -6.70 -1.12
C GLN A 137 -3.59 -8.20 -0.82
N ALA A 138 -3.89 -8.63 0.40
CA ALA A 138 -3.92 -10.03 0.77
C ALA A 138 -4.93 -10.82 -0.08
N PHE A 139 -6.11 -10.26 -0.33
CA PHE A 139 -7.11 -10.87 -1.22
C PHE A 139 -6.58 -11.04 -2.65
N LEU A 140 -6.06 -9.96 -3.25
CA LEU A 140 -5.48 -9.98 -4.59
C LEU A 140 -4.33 -10.99 -4.70
N PHE A 141 -3.39 -10.96 -3.75
CA PHE A 141 -2.19 -11.80 -3.78
C PHE A 141 -2.48 -13.27 -3.55
N ARG A 142 -3.43 -13.63 -2.67
CA ARG A 142 -3.88 -15.03 -2.52
C ARG A 142 -4.53 -15.59 -3.78
N LYS A 143 -5.23 -14.74 -4.55
CA LYS A 143 -5.83 -15.16 -5.82
C LYS A 143 -4.78 -15.39 -6.89
N MET A 144 -3.73 -14.55 -6.92
CA MET A 144 -2.64 -14.70 -7.90
C MET A 144 -1.64 -15.80 -7.56
N PHE A 145 -1.33 -15.95 -6.26
CA PHE A 145 -0.27 -16.83 -5.76
C PHE A 145 -0.82 -17.65 -4.59
N PRO A 146 -1.68 -18.64 -4.86
CA PRO A 146 -2.34 -19.43 -3.82
C PRO A 146 -1.35 -20.21 -2.94
N ASP A 147 -0.18 -20.54 -3.47
CA ASP A 147 0.88 -21.28 -2.77
C ASP A 147 1.74 -20.38 -1.85
N GLU A 148 1.62 -19.06 -1.97
CA GLU A 148 2.40 -18.10 -1.18
C GLU A 148 1.64 -17.70 0.10
N LYS A 149 2.32 -17.79 1.25
CA LYS A 149 1.74 -17.47 2.56
C LYS A 149 1.85 -15.97 2.86
N PHE A 150 0.81 -15.21 2.51
CA PHE A 150 0.69 -13.81 2.91
C PHE A 150 0.11 -13.69 4.32
N VAL A 151 0.90 -13.15 5.25
CA VAL A 151 0.50 -12.93 6.65
C VAL A 151 -0.34 -11.67 6.75
N GLU A 152 -1.62 -11.82 7.09
CA GLU A 152 -2.47 -10.67 7.43
C GLU A 152 -2.14 -10.15 8.83
N ARG A 153 -1.98 -8.83 8.95
CA ARG A 153 -1.89 -8.19 10.26
C ARG A 153 -3.27 -7.95 10.85
N LYS A 154 -3.36 -8.12 12.17
CA LYS A 154 -4.53 -7.75 12.96
C LYS A 154 -4.15 -6.57 13.86
N ILE A 155 -4.52 -5.36 13.44
CA ILE A 155 -4.44 -4.17 14.30
C ILE A 155 -5.76 -4.04 15.05
N SER A 156 -5.72 -4.10 16.38
CA SER A 156 -6.91 -3.92 17.21
C SER A 156 -7.24 -2.44 17.39
N LEU A 157 -7.93 -1.84 16.42
CA LEU A 157 -8.41 -0.45 16.47
C LEU A 157 -9.16 -0.13 17.77
N LYS A 158 -10.01 -1.06 18.22
CA LYS A 158 -10.80 -0.93 19.46
C LYS A 158 -9.91 -0.80 20.69
N PHE A 159 -8.84 -1.58 20.77
CA PHE A 159 -7.90 -1.53 21.88
C PHE A 159 -7.20 -0.17 21.98
N TYR A 160 -6.72 0.37 20.85
CA TYR A 160 -6.04 1.67 20.83
C TYR A 160 -7.01 2.83 21.15
N ALA A 161 -8.22 2.79 20.61
CA ALA A 161 -9.25 3.77 20.92
C ALA A 161 -9.63 3.75 22.41
N ALA A 162 -9.88 2.56 22.97
CA ALA A 162 -10.21 2.40 24.39
C ALA A 162 -9.07 2.86 25.30
N THR A 163 -7.83 2.48 25.00
CA THR A 163 -6.65 2.90 25.77
C THR A 163 -6.49 4.42 25.74
N THR A 164 -6.69 5.04 24.58
CA THR A 164 -6.59 6.49 24.43
C THR A 164 -7.66 7.21 25.24
N LEU A 165 -8.90 6.71 25.24
CA LEU A 165 -9.98 7.27 26.05
C LEU A 165 -9.72 7.09 27.56
N ALA A 166 -9.33 5.88 27.97
CA ALA A 166 -9.06 5.55 29.38
C ALA A 166 -7.89 6.36 29.97
N THR A 167 -6.96 6.81 29.13
CA THR A 167 -5.78 7.59 29.52
C THR A 167 -5.92 9.08 29.21
N LEU A 168 -7.14 9.55 28.90
CA LEU A 168 -7.45 10.96 28.58
C LEU A 168 -6.52 11.54 27.50
N GLY A 169 -6.20 10.74 26.49
CA GLY A 169 -5.41 11.14 25.33
C GLY A 169 -3.95 10.68 25.35
N VAL A 170 -3.36 10.30 26.48
CA VAL A 170 -1.95 9.86 26.54
C VAL A 170 -1.71 8.62 25.68
N GLY A 171 -2.68 7.71 25.61
CA GLY A 171 -2.64 6.52 24.75
C GLY A 171 -2.53 6.82 23.26
N ALA A 172 -2.86 8.05 22.82
CA ALA A 172 -2.67 8.44 21.42
C ALA A 172 -1.19 8.48 21.03
N ILE A 173 -0.28 8.79 21.95
CA ILE A 173 1.16 8.78 21.69
C ILE A 173 1.61 7.37 21.29
N TYR A 174 1.19 6.37 22.07
CA TYR A 174 1.47 4.96 21.75
C TYR A 174 0.77 4.51 20.46
N TRP A 175 -0.45 4.99 20.22
CA TRP A 175 -1.17 4.70 18.98
C TRP A 175 -0.41 5.25 17.76
N PHE A 176 0.05 6.50 17.78
CA PHE A 176 0.87 7.06 16.70
C PHE A 176 2.19 6.29 16.54
N TYR A 177 2.89 5.99 17.64
CA TYR A 177 4.06 5.11 17.58
C TYR A 177 3.78 3.82 16.81
N LYS A 178 2.64 3.18 17.11
CA LYS A 178 2.22 1.96 16.42
C LYS A 178 1.92 2.20 14.94
N ILE A 179 1.15 3.24 14.59
CA ILE A 179 0.84 3.60 13.20
C ILE A 179 2.14 3.74 12.40
N PHE A 180 3.09 4.52 12.90
CA PHE A 180 4.36 4.74 12.21
C PHE A 180 5.10 3.43 11.91
N ASN A 181 5.19 2.56 12.92
CA ASN A 181 5.88 1.28 12.81
C ASN A 181 5.15 0.29 11.90
N GLU A 182 3.83 0.25 11.94
CA GLU A 182 3.05 -0.64 11.07
C GLU A 182 3.18 -0.20 9.61
N TYR A 183 3.09 1.09 9.28
CA TYR A 183 3.38 1.58 7.92
C TYR A 183 4.81 1.26 7.48
N ASN A 184 5.81 1.45 8.36
CA ASN A 184 7.20 1.11 8.04
C ASN A 184 7.39 -0.39 7.78
N LYS A 185 6.72 -1.24 8.57
CA LYS A 185 6.77 -2.69 8.44
C LYS A 185 6.07 -3.13 7.16
N HIS A 186 4.90 -2.55 6.88
CA HIS A 186 4.15 -2.73 5.63
C HIS A 186 5.01 -2.45 4.40
N PHE A 187 5.65 -1.28 4.33
CA PHE A 187 6.50 -0.95 3.19
C PHE A 187 7.62 -1.97 2.98
N LYS A 188 8.30 -2.40 4.05
CA LYS A 188 9.38 -3.38 3.96
C LYS A 188 8.92 -4.76 3.50
N GLU A 189 7.75 -5.19 3.96
CA GLU A 189 7.17 -6.47 3.54
C GLU A 189 6.67 -6.39 2.10
N GLN A 190 6.03 -5.28 1.74
CA GLN A 190 5.54 -5.03 0.39
C GLN A 190 6.68 -5.05 -0.63
N TRP A 191 7.85 -4.49 -0.31
CA TRP A 191 9.02 -4.56 -1.20
C TRP A 191 9.43 -6.01 -1.52
N LYS A 192 9.38 -6.91 -0.54
CA LYS A 192 9.69 -8.33 -0.75
C LYS A 192 8.65 -9.01 -1.63
N ILE A 193 7.37 -8.69 -1.42
CA ILE A 193 6.27 -9.22 -2.23
C ILE A 193 6.40 -8.72 -3.67
N GLU A 194 6.66 -7.43 -3.87
CA GLU A 194 6.85 -6.84 -5.19
C GLU A 194 8.01 -7.47 -5.96
N ASP A 195 9.15 -7.67 -5.30
CA ASP A 195 10.32 -8.31 -5.91
C ASP A 195 9.98 -9.76 -6.32
N ARG A 196 9.20 -10.46 -5.49
CA ARG A 196 8.70 -11.80 -5.78
C ARG A 196 7.69 -11.83 -6.95
N ILE A 197 6.80 -10.86 -7.04
CA ILE A 197 5.82 -10.76 -8.14
C ILE A 197 6.55 -10.62 -9.48
N VAL A 198 7.54 -9.73 -9.56
CA VAL A 198 8.33 -9.57 -10.80
C VAL A 198 9.06 -10.85 -11.16
N GLU A 199 9.70 -11.51 -10.19
CA GLU A 199 10.38 -12.79 -10.40
C GLU A 199 9.43 -13.87 -10.96
N LEU A 200 8.21 -13.96 -10.42
CA LEU A 200 7.20 -14.93 -10.85
C LEU A 200 6.64 -14.61 -12.24
N LEU A 201 6.41 -13.33 -12.55
CA LEU A 201 5.97 -12.87 -13.86
C LEU A 201 7.03 -13.16 -14.95
N GLU A 202 8.30 -12.89 -14.67
CA GLU A 202 9.41 -13.17 -15.60
C GLU A 202 9.59 -14.67 -15.86
N LYS A 203 9.38 -15.50 -14.85
CA LYS A 203 9.41 -16.98 -14.97
C LYS A 203 8.15 -17.56 -15.60
N GLY A 204 7.16 -16.73 -15.92
CA GLY A 204 5.86 -17.18 -16.44
C GLY A 204 5.02 -17.99 -15.43
N LYS A 205 5.38 -17.98 -14.15
CA LYS A 205 4.69 -18.71 -13.08
C LYS A 205 3.61 -17.81 -12.47
N THR A 206 2.47 -17.72 -13.13
CA THR A 206 1.24 -17.21 -12.51
C THR A 206 0.23 -18.35 -12.42
N ALA A 207 -0.75 -18.23 -11.53
CA ALA A 207 -1.96 -19.02 -11.61
C ALA A 207 -2.61 -18.92 -13.00
#